data_AF-A0A258SLQ9-F1
#
_entry.id   AF-A0A258SLQ9-F1
#
_cell.length_a   1.000
_cell.length_b   1.000
_cell.length_c   1.000
_cell.angle_alpha   90.00
_cell.angle_beta   90.00
_cell.angle_gamma   90.00
#
_symmetry.space_group_name_H-M   'P 1'
#
loop_
_entity.id
_entity.type
_entity.pdbx_description
1 polymer ?
#
loop_
_entity_poly.entity_id
_entity_poly.type
_entity_poly.pdbx_seq_one_letter_code
_entity_poly.pdbx_strand_id
1 'polypeptide(L)'
;MAHLKALPLFAALALAAACSQPGVKASRLAAAESQAQQPAPPAVELVAKAPPDYPKQSLTPDILFKFLVAEVAGQRGAIPIAQSTYLDLARQTRDPRIARRAAEMALFARDHTGALEAARLWAASEADSERAQQTLAALLLNEGKVVEAEPILR
;
A
#
# COMPACT_ATOMS: atom_id res chain seq x y z
N MET A 1 -46.96 -28.88 30.65
CA MET A 1 -46.42 -28.60 29.30
C MET A 1 -45.87 -27.18 29.30
N ALA A 2 -44.62 -27.04 29.76
CA ALA A 2 -44.01 -25.77 30.18
C ALA A 2 -42.70 -25.52 29.43
N HIS A 3 -42.77 -25.19 28.14
CA HIS A 3 -41.59 -24.90 27.32
C HIS A 3 -41.69 -23.58 26.53
N LEU A 4 -42.47 -22.61 27.00
CA LEU A 4 -42.69 -21.33 26.31
C LEU A 4 -42.13 -20.10 27.05
N LYS A 5 -41.09 -20.26 27.88
CA LYS A 5 -40.46 -19.14 28.61
C LYS A 5 -38.94 -19.02 28.45
N ALA A 6 -38.29 -19.91 27.71
CA ALA A 6 -36.83 -19.88 27.55
C ALA A 6 -36.33 -19.10 26.31
N LEU A 7 -37.22 -18.54 25.50
CA LEU A 7 -36.84 -17.87 24.25
C LEU A 7 -36.17 -16.48 24.42
N PRO A 8 -36.36 -15.68 25.50
CA PRO A 8 -35.69 -14.38 25.55
C PRO A 8 -34.26 -14.45 26.10
N LEU A 9 -33.82 -15.60 26.64
CA LEU A 9 -32.49 -15.70 27.26
C LEU A 9 -31.36 -15.94 26.24
N PHE A 10 -31.67 -16.46 25.04
CA PHE A 10 -30.66 -16.68 24.00
C PHE A 10 -30.32 -15.42 23.18
N ALA A 11 -31.14 -14.37 23.24
CA ALA A 11 -30.90 -13.12 22.51
C ALA A 11 -29.85 -12.21 23.19
N ALA A 12 -29.50 -12.45 24.45
CA ALA A 12 -28.53 -11.62 25.19
C ALA A 12 -27.07 -12.12 25.07
N LEU A 13 -26.82 -13.33 24.56
CA LEU A 13 -25.47 -13.91 24.50
C LEU A 13 -24.74 -13.68 23.17
N ALA A 14 -25.36 -12.98 22.21
CA ALA A 14 -24.78 -12.75 20.88
C ALA A 14 -24.10 -11.37 20.70
N LEU A 15 -24.02 -10.52 21.73
CA LEU A 15 -23.43 -9.17 21.63
C LEU A 15 -22.01 -9.01 22.22
N ALA A 16 -21.37 -10.08 22.68
CA ALA A 16 -20.04 -10.00 23.34
C ALA A 16 -18.84 -10.44 22.46
N ALA A 17 -19.02 -10.64 21.15
CA ALA A 17 -17.96 -11.12 20.25
C ALA A 17 -17.44 -10.04 19.27
N ALA A 18 -17.43 -8.77 19.67
CA ALA A 18 -17.03 -7.65 18.78
C ALA A 18 -15.66 -7.01 19.11
N CYS A 19 -14.85 -7.59 20.00
CA CYS A 19 -13.51 -7.10 20.30
C CYS A 19 -12.46 -8.24 20.30
N SER A 20 -12.20 -8.85 19.15
CA SER A 20 -10.97 -9.62 18.94
C SER A 20 -10.25 -9.13 17.68
N GLN A 21 -9.36 -8.16 17.87
CA GLN A 21 -8.24 -8.01 16.94
C GLN A 21 -7.21 -9.09 17.27
N PRO A 22 -6.74 -9.91 16.31
CA PRO A 22 -5.59 -10.76 16.57
C PRO A 22 -4.37 -9.84 16.71
N GLY A 23 -3.98 -9.60 17.96
CA GLY A 23 -2.71 -8.97 18.28
C GLY A 23 -1.57 -9.76 17.65
N VAL A 24 -0.75 -9.07 16.84
CA VAL A 24 0.51 -9.60 16.34
C VAL A 24 1.34 -10.02 17.56
N LYS A 25 1.46 -11.33 17.78
CA LYS A 25 2.30 -11.88 18.85
C LYS A 25 3.75 -11.50 18.53
N ALA A 26 4.25 -10.50 19.24
CA ALA A 26 5.68 -10.27 19.38
C ALA A 26 6.27 -11.51 20.07
N SER A 27 6.84 -12.43 19.27
CA SER A 27 7.60 -13.54 19.80
C SER A 27 8.94 -13.00 20.30
N ARG A 28 9.08 -12.90 21.62
CA ARG A 28 10.38 -12.78 22.28
C ARG A 28 10.41 -13.72 23.47
N LEU A 29 11.36 -14.64 23.44
CA LEU A 29 12.22 -15.16 24.51
C LEU A 29 12.86 -16.44 23.95
N ALA A 30 14.12 -16.41 23.52
CA ALA A 30 15.36 -16.46 24.31
C ALA A 30 15.93 -17.88 24.38
N ALA A 31 17.02 -18.05 23.61
CA ALA A 31 18.21 -18.88 23.81
C ALA A 31 18.08 -20.29 24.45
N ALA A 32 18.41 -21.31 23.65
CA ALA A 32 19.28 -22.40 24.05
C ALA A 32 20.05 -22.92 22.83
N GLU A 33 21.35 -23.15 23.00
CA GLU A 33 22.37 -23.40 21.99
C GLU A 33 22.14 -24.64 21.11
N SER A 34 22.35 -24.46 19.81
CA SER A 34 23.00 -25.47 18.97
C SER A 34 23.75 -24.73 17.86
N GLN A 35 25.04 -24.49 18.08
CA GLN A 35 25.97 -24.11 17.02
C GLN A 35 26.18 -25.32 16.11
N ALA A 36 25.35 -25.42 15.07
CA ALA A 36 25.72 -26.12 13.85
C ALA A 36 26.40 -25.09 12.94
N GLN A 37 27.70 -25.25 12.75
CA GLN A 37 28.51 -24.48 11.80
C GLN A 37 27.94 -24.69 10.39
N GLN A 38 27.04 -23.82 9.94
CA GLN A 38 26.65 -23.75 8.54
C GLN A 38 27.81 -23.10 7.76
N PRO A 39 28.27 -23.71 6.65
CA PRO A 39 29.24 -23.05 5.78
C PRO A 39 28.65 -21.72 5.33
N ALA A 40 29.39 -20.64 5.53
CA ALA A 40 28.99 -19.33 5.02
C ALA A 40 28.78 -19.46 3.51
N PRO A 41 27.60 -19.08 2.97
CA PRO A 41 27.47 -18.92 1.53
C PRO A 41 28.53 -17.90 1.07
N PRO A 42 29.10 -18.06 -0.14
CA PRO A 42 30.06 -17.09 -0.64
C PRO A 42 29.43 -15.70 -0.53
N ALA A 43 30.18 -14.76 0.04
CA ALA A 43 29.77 -13.38 0.10
C ALA A 43 29.55 -12.92 -1.35
N VAL A 44 28.28 -12.95 -1.77
CA VAL A 44 27.87 -12.28 -3.00
C VAL A 44 28.17 -10.83 -2.70
N GLU A 45 29.21 -10.31 -3.34
CA GLU A 45 29.54 -8.90 -3.33
C GLU A 45 28.29 -8.21 -3.88
N LEU A 46 27.43 -7.75 -2.97
CA LEU A 46 26.24 -6.99 -3.30
C LEU A 46 26.78 -5.71 -3.93
N VAL A 47 26.87 -5.69 -5.25
CA VAL A 47 27.13 -4.48 -6.03
C VAL A 47 26.00 -3.54 -5.62
N ALA A 48 26.31 -2.66 -4.68
CA ALA A 48 25.34 -1.75 -4.10
C ALA A 48 24.92 -0.82 -5.23
N LYS A 49 23.72 -1.04 -5.78
CA LYS A 49 23.10 -0.14 -6.75
C LYS A 49 23.13 1.25 -6.12
N ALA A 50 23.68 2.22 -6.85
CA ALA A 50 23.75 3.60 -6.40
C ALA A 50 22.36 4.04 -5.90
N PRO A 51 22.26 4.81 -4.80
CA PRO A 51 20.99 5.24 -4.27
C PRO A 51 20.16 5.92 -5.38
N PRO A 52 18.87 5.57 -5.51
CA PRO A 52 17.99 6.24 -6.46
C PRO A 52 17.96 7.75 -6.21
N ASP A 53 18.10 8.54 -7.27
CA ASP A 53 18.05 10.00 -7.21
C ASP A 53 16.59 10.46 -7.19
N TYR A 54 16.08 10.73 -5.99
CA TYR A 54 14.71 11.20 -5.80
C TYR A 54 14.64 12.72 -5.74
N PRO A 55 13.50 13.32 -6.14
CA PRO A 55 13.27 14.74 -5.96
C PRO A 55 13.54 15.18 -4.51
N LYS A 56 14.40 16.19 -4.33
CA LYS A 56 14.69 16.78 -3.01
C LYS A 56 13.54 17.69 -2.58
N GLN A 57 12.46 17.07 -2.12
CA GLN A 57 11.25 17.81 -1.73
C GLN A 57 11.38 18.36 -0.30
N SER A 58 11.09 19.65 -0.13
CA SER A 58 11.00 20.24 1.21
C SER A 58 9.72 19.79 1.90
N LEU A 59 9.83 19.40 3.17
CA LEU A 59 8.67 19.02 3.98
C LEU A 59 7.97 20.29 4.51
N THR A 60 7.19 20.93 3.65
CA THR A 60 6.39 22.10 4.03
C THR A 60 5.25 21.70 4.98
N PRO A 61 4.72 22.62 5.80
CA PRO A 61 3.56 22.34 6.65
C PRO A 61 2.34 21.80 5.88
N ASP A 62 2.10 22.30 4.66
CA ASP A 62 1.01 21.82 3.78
C ASP A 62 1.22 20.36 3.36
N ILE A 63 2.43 20.00 2.90
CA ILE A 63 2.75 18.63 2.51
C ILE A 63 2.62 17.69 3.71
N LEU A 64 3.19 18.07 4.86
CA LEU A 64 3.09 17.28 6.08
C LEU A 64 1.62 17.09 6.49
N PHE A 65 0.83 18.16 6.47
CA PHE A 65 -0.58 18.09 6.81
C PHE A 65 -1.35 17.14 5.88
N LYS A 66 -1.17 17.26 4.56
CA LYS A 66 -1.80 16.36 3.58
C LYS A 66 -1.39 14.90 3.78
N PHE A 67 -0.12 14.63 4.08
CA PHE A 67 0.32 13.26 4.40
C PHE A 67 -0.44 12.71 5.61
N LEU A 68 -0.52 13.47 6.70
CA LEU A 68 -1.22 13.05 7.91
C LEU A 68 -2.71 12.83 7.65
N VAL A 69 -3.34 13.72 6.87
CA VAL A 69 -4.75 13.55 6.45
C VAL A 69 -4.92 12.24 5.68
N ALA A 70 -4.07 11.99 4.69
CA ALA A 70 -4.17 10.80 3.86
C ALA A 70 -3.98 9.50 4.66
N GLU A 71 -2.97 9.45 5.51
CA GLU A 71 -2.66 8.28 6.35
C GLU A 71 -3.77 8.00 7.38
N VAL A 72 -4.22 9.03 8.12
CA VAL A 72 -5.27 8.87 9.13
C VAL A 72 -6.60 8.53 8.47
N ALA A 73 -6.93 9.14 7.33
CA ALA A 73 -8.12 8.78 6.56
C ALA A 73 -8.07 7.31 6.12
N GLY A 74 -6.94 6.85 5.58
CA GLY A 74 -6.75 5.46 5.17
C GLY A 74 -6.92 4.49 6.34
N GLN A 75 -6.29 4.78 7.48
CA GLN A 75 -6.40 3.98 8.70
C GLN A 75 -7.83 3.92 9.26
N ARG A 76 -8.63 4.98 9.07
CA ARG A 76 -10.03 5.06 9.52
C ARG A 76 -11.04 4.55 8.49
N GLY A 77 -10.58 4.05 7.34
CA GLY A 77 -11.45 3.59 6.27
C GLY A 77 -12.14 4.70 5.47
N ALA A 78 -11.72 5.96 5.65
CA ALA A 78 -12.17 7.09 4.82
C ALA A 78 -11.41 7.11 3.48
N ILE A 79 -11.59 6.04 2.70
CA ILE A 79 -10.76 5.73 1.53
C ILE A 79 -10.80 6.81 0.44
N PRO A 80 -11.96 7.40 0.08
CA PRO A 80 -11.98 8.46 -0.93
C PRO A 80 -11.13 9.69 -0.53
N ILE A 81 -11.12 10.05 0.76
CA ILE A 81 -10.30 11.17 1.26
C ILE A 81 -8.82 10.83 1.18
N ALA A 82 -8.43 9.62 1.60
CA ALA A 82 -7.06 9.17 1.53
C ALA A 82 -6.54 9.17 0.08
N GLN A 83 -7.33 8.58 -0.81
CA GLN A 83 -7.03 8.46 -2.23
C GLN A 83 -6.82 9.82 -2.90
N SER A 84 -7.80 10.74 -2.76
CA SER A 84 -7.71 12.06 -3.41
C SER A 84 -6.52 12.86 -2.88
N THR A 85 -6.27 12.77 -1.57
CA THR A 85 -5.17 13.50 -0.92
C THR A 85 -3.80 12.98 -1.38
N TYR A 86 -3.63 11.66 -1.54
CA TYR A 86 -2.38 11.12 -2.09
C TYR A 86 -2.20 11.48 -3.57
N LEU A 87 -3.28 11.49 -4.36
CA LEU A 87 -3.18 11.88 -5.77
C LEU A 87 -2.76 13.34 -5.92
N ASP A 88 -3.29 14.24 -5.08
CA ASP A 88 -2.85 15.63 -5.03
C ASP A 88 -1.38 15.76 -4.60
N LEU A 89 -0.95 15.00 -3.59
CA LEU A 89 0.45 14.93 -3.19
C LEU A 89 1.35 14.43 -4.33
N ALA A 90 0.93 13.40 -5.08
CA ALA A 90 1.68 12.87 -6.21
C ALA A 90 1.85 13.94 -7.31
N ARG A 91 0.78 14.68 -7.63
CA ARG A 91 0.83 15.79 -8.60
C ARG A 91 1.78 16.91 -8.15
N GLN A 92 1.71 17.29 -6.88
CA GLN A 92 2.48 18.39 -6.30
C GLN A 92 3.98 18.06 -6.18
N THR A 93 4.31 16.83 -5.78
CA THR A 93 5.68 16.44 -5.46
C THR A 93 6.42 15.81 -6.63
N ARG A 94 5.69 15.13 -7.53
CA ARG A 94 6.26 14.26 -8.58
C ARG A 94 7.25 13.23 -8.04
N ASP A 95 7.16 12.90 -6.75
CA ASP A 95 8.01 11.90 -6.14
C ASP A 95 7.46 10.50 -6.47
N PRO A 96 8.27 9.59 -7.05
CA PRO A 96 7.79 8.28 -7.47
C PRO A 96 7.26 7.43 -6.29
N ARG A 97 7.75 7.66 -5.07
CA ARG A 97 7.30 6.95 -3.86
C ARG A 97 5.87 7.36 -3.50
N ILE A 98 5.56 8.64 -3.68
CA ILE A 98 4.24 9.22 -3.42
C ILE A 98 3.27 8.84 -4.54
N ALA A 99 3.72 8.91 -5.79
CA ALA A 99 2.93 8.49 -6.95
C ALA A 99 2.56 7.00 -6.89
N ARG A 100 3.50 6.12 -6.50
CA ARG A 100 3.22 4.71 -6.23
C ARG A 100 2.13 4.54 -5.17
N ARG A 101 2.25 5.26 -4.06
CA ARG A 101 1.27 5.18 -2.96
C ARG A 101 -0.10 5.68 -3.41
N ALA A 102 -0.16 6.74 -4.20
CA ALA A 102 -1.39 7.23 -4.80
C ALA A 102 -2.04 6.18 -5.72
N ALA A 103 -1.25 5.47 -6.54
CA ALA A 103 -1.75 4.40 -7.40
C ALA A 103 -2.33 3.23 -6.58
N GLU A 104 -1.65 2.82 -5.50
CA GLU A 104 -2.14 1.79 -4.58
C GLU A 104 -3.47 2.20 -3.93
N MET A 105 -3.59 3.44 -3.47
CA MET A 105 -4.82 3.93 -2.84
C MET A 105 -5.96 4.11 -3.83
N ALA A 106 -5.67 4.53 -5.06
CA ALA A 106 -6.67 4.62 -6.12
C ALA A 106 -7.18 3.23 -6.54
N LEU A 107 -6.29 2.24 -6.68
CA LEU A 107 -6.67 0.84 -6.89
C LEU A 107 -7.54 0.32 -5.74
N PHE A 108 -7.16 0.61 -4.49
CA PHE A 108 -7.94 0.21 -3.32
C PHE A 108 -9.32 0.87 -3.28
N ALA A 109 -9.40 2.14 -3.67
CA ALA A 109 -10.64 2.90 -3.79
C ALA A 109 -11.51 2.48 -4.99
N ARG A 110 -10.99 1.63 -5.89
CA ARG A 110 -11.57 1.30 -7.21
C ARG A 110 -11.74 2.53 -8.11
N ASP A 111 -10.91 3.55 -7.90
CA ASP A 111 -10.80 4.71 -8.79
C ASP A 111 -9.80 4.38 -9.90
N HIS A 112 -10.28 3.75 -10.97
CA HIS A 112 -9.45 3.36 -12.11
C HIS A 112 -8.83 4.56 -12.84
N THR A 113 -9.55 5.69 -12.90
CA THR A 113 -9.05 6.92 -13.53
C THR A 113 -7.90 7.51 -12.72
N GLY A 114 -8.08 7.66 -11.39
CA GLY A 114 -7.01 8.12 -10.50
C GLY A 114 -5.83 7.15 -10.42
N ALA A 115 -6.08 5.84 -10.52
CA ALA A 115 -5.03 4.83 -10.54
C ALA A 115 -4.17 4.96 -11.80
N LEU A 116 -4.79 5.12 -12.97
CA LEU A 116 -4.07 5.33 -14.22
C LEU A 116 -3.27 6.63 -14.20
N GLU A 117 -3.84 7.72 -13.67
CA GLU A 117 -3.12 8.98 -13.53
C GLU A 117 -1.89 8.85 -12.61
N ALA A 118 -2.07 8.27 -11.42
CA ALA A 118 -0.98 8.05 -10.48
C ALA A 118 0.12 7.13 -11.05
N ALA A 119 -0.26 6.08 -11.78
CA ALA A 119 0.68 5.18 -12.44
C ALA A 119 1.49 5.88 -13.54
N ARG A 120 0.88 6.82 -14.29
CA ARG A 120 1.62 7.66 -15.24
C ARG A 120 2.63 8.56 -14.55
N LEU A 121 2.23 9.21 -13.45
CA LEU A 121 3.15 10.02 -12.65
C LEU A 121 4.32 9.17 -12.12
N TRP A 122 4.03 7.96 -11.65
CA TRP A 122 5.04 7.05 -11.13
C TRP A 122 6.02 6.60 -12.22
N ALA A 123 5.52 6.11 -13.36
CA ALA A 123 6.35 5.67 -14.48
C ALA A 123 7.16 6.82 -15.11
N ALA A 124 6.63 8.05 -15.11
CA ALA A 124 7.37 9.22 -15.58
C ALA A 124 8.52 9.62 -14.66
N SER A 125 8.34 9.49 -13.34
CA SER A 125 9.36 9.84 -12.34
C SER A 125 10.38 8.72 -12.08
N GLU A 126 10.08 7.48 -12.47
CA GLU A 126 10.94 6.30 -12.27
C GLU A 126 10.91 5.38 -13.50
N ALA A 127 11.37 5.89 -14.64
CA ALA A 127 11.26 5.20 -15.94
C ALA A 127 11.91 3.81 -15.95
N ASP A 128 13.02 3.64 -15.24
CA ASP A 128 13.77 2.38 -15.13
C ASP A 128 13.11 1.34 -14.19
N SER A 129 11.98 1.69 -13.56
CA SER A 129 11.26 0.79 -12.67
C SER A 129 10.33 -0.11 -13.46
N GLU A 130 10.73 -1.38 -13.62
CA GLU A 130 9.90 -2.43 -14.21
C GLU A 130 8.51 -2.49 -13.54
N ARG A 131 8.45 -2.33 -12.22
CA ARG A 131 7.19 -2.35 -11.48
C ARG A 131 6.28 -1.18 -11.85
N ALA A 132 6.84 0.02 -12.03
CA ALA A 132 6.06 1.19 -12.44
C ALA A 132 5.50 0.99 -13.86
N GLN A 133 6.35 0.51 -14.78
CA GLN A 133 5.97 0.20 -16.15
C GLN A 133 4.88 -0.87 -16.23
N GLN A 134 5.03 -1.99 -15.52
CA GLN A 134 4.03 -3.06 -15.47
C GLN A 134 2.70 -2.59 -14.89
N THR A 135 2.73 -1.79 -13.83
CA THR A 135 1.51 -1.22 -13.23
C THR A 135 0.79 -0.32 -14.23
N LEU A 136 1.53 0.55 -14.93
CA LEU A 136 0.97 1.40 -15.97
C LEU A 136 0.38 0.58 -17.13
N ALA A 137 1.12 -0.40 -17.65
CA ALA A 137 0.65 -1.26 -18.73
C ALA A 137 -0.64 -2.02 -18.34
N ALA A 138 -0.70 -2.60 -17.15
CA ALA A 138 -1.89 -3.31 -16.66
C ALA A 138 -3.12 -2.38 -16.59
N LEU A 139 -2.95 -1.16 -16.10
CA LEU A 139 -4.01 -0.16 -16.02
C LEU A 139 -4.46 0.33 -17.40
N LEU A 140 -3.53 0.53 -18.33
CA LEU A 140 -3.84 0.89 -19.72
C LEU A 140 -4.67 -0.20 -20.41
N LEU A 141 -4.28 -1.47 -20.24
CA LEU A 141 -5.02 -2.59 -20.80
C LEU A 141 -6.42 -2.72 -20.20
N ASN A 142 -6.56 -2.49 -18.89
CA ASN A 142 -7.86 -2.51 -18.21
C ASN A 142 -8.83 -1.45 -18.77
N GLU A 143 -8.30 -0.29 -19.16
CA GLU A 143 -9.02 0.82 -19.78
C GLU A 143 -9.16 0.69 -21.32
N GLY A 144 -8.73 -0.43 -21.91
CA GLY A 144 -8.77 -0.67 -23.36
C GLY A 144 -7.77 0.15 -24.19
N LYS A 145 -6.80 0.82 -23.54
CA LYS A 145 -5.79 1.68 -24.17
C LYS A 145 -4.61 0.87 -24.69
N VAL A 146 -4.89 -0.11 -25.55
CA VAL A 146 -3.90 -1.10 -26.04
C VAL A 146 -2.74 -0.43 -26.78
N VAL A 147 -3.02 0.59 -27.61
CA VAL A 147 -1.99 1.31 -28.38
C VAL A 147 -0.98 2.02 -27.47
N GLU A 148 -1.44 2.53 -26.32
CA GLU A 148 -0.54 3.16 -25.34
C GLU A 148 0.25 2.13 -24.52
N ALA A 149 -0.30 0.92 -24.31
CA ALA A 149 0.36 -0.14 -23.55
C ALA A 149 1.43 -0.89 -24.35
N GLU A 150 1.24 -1.02 -25.67
CA GLU A 150 2.13 -1.76 -26.57
C GLU A 150 3.63 -1.44 -26.41
N PRO A 151 4.08 -0.17 -26.41
CA PRO A 151 5.51 0.13 -26.28
C PRO A 151 6.11 -0.26 -24.93
N ILE A 152 5.29 -0.41 -23.88
CA ILE A 152 5.76 -0.79 -22.53
C ILE A 152 5.99 -2.31 -22.44
N LEU A 153 5.33 -3.09 -23.29
CA LEU A 153 5.33 -4.56 -23.25
C LEU A 153 6.38 -5.22 -24.15
N ARG A 154 7.14 -4.42 -24.91
CA ARG A 154 8.13 -4.90 -25.88
C ARG A 154 9.52 -5.04 -25.30
#